data_AF-A0A1Q7I7W0-F1
#
_entry.id   AF-A0A1Q7I7W0-F1
#
_cell.length_a   1.000
_cell.length_b   1.000
_cell.length_c   1.000
_cell.angle_alpha   90.00
_cell.angle_beta   90.00
_cell.angle_gamma   90.00
#
_symmetry.space_group_name_H-M   'P 1'
#
loop_
_entity.id
_entity.type
_entity.pdbx_description
1 polymer ?
#
loop_
_entity_poly.entity_id
_entity_poly.type
_entity_poly.pdbx_seq_one_letter_code
_entity_poly.pdbx_strand_id
1 'polypeptide(L)'
;MALPAFFDPIVNAPRWQKFALGIFGLVILGAGSYFLVLSPLEIKVNALRAQRSTVQRELLEARAAAADLARVRLEIAALQARLDTMKERLPGEKDLPPLFRTVTDAAYQSGLQVSLFQPKEGRIHDYYVEIPITLAAEGGYHQLGEFFERVAGFPRVVTVQEMKMAGISKSRNPLKADLVLATYQYRPVGSPPAPKPGQPGAPK
;
A
#
# COMPACT_ATOMS: atom_id res chain seq x y z
N MET A 1 18.77 30.55 -81.73
CA MET A 1 19.21 31.03 -80.41
C MET A 1 20.62 30.56 -80.19
N ALA A 2 21.59 31.48 -80.17
CA ALA A 2 23.00 31.17 -80.02
C ALA A 2 23.25 30.54 -78.64
N LEU A 3 24.01 29.44 -78.62
CA LEU A 3 24.44 28.77 -77.39
C LEU A 3 25.41 29.70 -76.63
N PRO A 4 25.33 29.77 -75.29
CA PRO A 4 26.18 30.66 -74.50
C PRO A 4 27.66 30.26 -74.58
N ALA A 5 28.55 31.26 -74.57
CA ALA A 5 30.01 31.18 -74.80
C ALA A 5 30.83 30.27 -73.84
N PHE A 6 30.18 29.54 -72.95
CA PHE A 6 30.81 28.54 -72.08
C PHE A 6 30.99 27.17 -72.78
N PHE A 7 30.34 26.93 -73.92
CA PHE A 7 30.37 25.65 -74.63
C PHE A 7 31.36 25.59 -75.82
N ASP A 8 31.97 26.71 -76.20
CA ASP A 8 32.96 26.77 -77.30
C ASP A 8 34.20 25.85 -77.12
N PRO A 9 34.81 25.72 -75.92
CA PRO A 9 35.92 24.78 -75.74
C PRO A 9 35.48 23.30 -75.75
N ILE A 10 34.19 23.02 -75.57
CA ILE A 10 33.62 21.66 -75.56
C ILE A 10 33.28 21.20 -76.98
N VAL A 11 32.84 22.12 -77.83
CA VAL A 11 32.45 21.83 -79.23
C VAL A 11 33.68 21.69 -80.14
N ASN A 12 34.78 22.40 -79.87
CA ASN A 12 35.99 22.36 -80.72
C ASN A 12 37.09 21.38 -80.23
N ALA A 13 36.83 20.61 -79.17
CA ALA A 13 37.76 19.64 -78.61
C ALA A 13 37.95 18.38 -79.50
N PRO A 14 39.16 17.75 -79.52
CA PRO A 14 39.44 16.51 -80.25
C PRO A 14 38.44 15.39 -79.90
N ARG A 15 38.08 14.56 -80.89
CA ARG A 15 36.99 13.57 -80.78
C ARG A 15 37.05 12.71 -79.51
N TRP A 16 38.23 12.35 -79.03
CA TRP A 16 38.42 11.55 -77.80
C TRP A 16 37.95 12.25 -76.51
N GLN A 17 38.03 13.58 -76.42
CA GLN A 17 37.65 14.37 -75.25
C GLN A 17 36.14 14.46 -75.12
N LYS A 18 35.43 14.49 -76.27
CA LYS A 18 33.96 14.43 -76.30
C LYS A 18 33.45 13.08 -75.79
N PHE A 19 34.07 11.98 -76.21
CA PHE A 19 33.74 10.65 -75.67
C PHE A 19 34.07 10.53 -74.19
N ALA A 20 35.23 11.03 -73.74
CA ALA A 20 35.61 11.02 -72.32
C ALA A 20 34.62 11.82 -71.45
N LEU A 21 34.21 13.03 -71.88
CA LEU A 21 33.21 13.85 -71.20
C LEU A 21 31.82 13.19 -71.18
N GLY A 22 31.42 12.55 -72.28
CA GLY A 22 30.15 11.82 -72.35
C GLY A 22 30.12 10.62 -71.40
N ILE A 23 31.20 9.83 -71.36
CA ILE A 23 31.34 8.70 -70.42
C ILE A 23 31.35 9.20 -68.99
N PHE A 24 32.08 10.29 -68.70
CA PHE A 24 32.12 10.87 -67.36
C PHE A 24 30.74 11.37 -66.89
N GLY A 25 29.98 12.03 -67.76
CA GLY A 25 28.60 12.42 -67.48
C GLY A 25 27.68 11.23 -67.22
N LEU A 26 27.84 10.14 -68.00
CA LEU A 26 27.07 8.91 -67.81
C LEU A 26 27.40 8.20 -66.48
N VAL A 27 28.67 8.18 -66.09
CA VAL A 27 29.12 7.61 -64.81
C VAL A 27 28.58 8.43 -63.64
N ILE A 28 28.58 9.77 -63.73
CA ILE A 28 28.00 10.63 -62.69
C ILE A 28 26.49 10.44 -62.59
N LEU A 29 25.78 10.33 -63.71
CA LEU A 29 24.34 10.05 -63.73
C LEU A 29 24.01 8.65 -63.15
N GLY A 30 24.81 7.64 -63.51
CA GLY A 30 24.66 6.28 -62.99
C GLY A 30 24.95 6.21 -61.49
N ALA A 31 26.06 6.79 -61.04
CA ALA A 31 26.41 6.85 -59.62
C ALA A 31 25.39 7.70 -58.84
N GLY A 32 25.00 8.86 -59.35
CA GLY A 32 24.01 9.74 -58.73
C GLY A 32 22.65 9.08 -58.57
N SER A 33 22.14 8.39 -59.60
CA SER A 33 20.88 7.65 -59.51
C SER A 33 20.97 6.46 -58.56
N TYR A 34 22.08 5.73 -58.56
CA TYR A 34 22.32 4.63 -57.63
C TYR A 34 22.37 5.13 -56.18
N PHE A 35 23.14 6.18 -55.88
CA PHE A 35 23.25 6.72 -54.53
C PHE A 35 21.94 7.38 -54.05
N LEU A 36 21.24 8.12 -54.92
CA LEU A 36 19.98 8.79 -54.56
C LEU A 36 18.81 7.83 -54.39
N VAL A 37 18.77 6.70 -55.10
CA VAL A 37 17.65 5.76 -55.05
C VAL A 37 17.94 4.57 -54.12
N LEU A 38 19.15 4.03 -54.13
CA LEU A 38 19.46 2.81 -53.37
C LEU A 38 19.69 3.11 -51.88
N SER A 39 20.36 4.22 -51.54
CA SER A 39 20.58 4.58 -50.14
C SER A 39 19.28 4.79 -49.33
N PRO A 40 18.24 5.52 -49.81
CA PRO A 40 17.00 5.62 -49.05
C PRO A 40 16.22 4.30 -49.01
N LEU A 41 16.41 3.40 -49.98
CA LEU A 41 15.79 2.08 -49.97
C LEU A 41 16.39 1.20 -48.88
N GLU A 42 17.71 1.17 -48.75
CA GLU A 42 18.40 0.42 -47.69
C GLU A 42 18.04 0.94 -46.30
N ILE A 43 17.97 2.27 -46.12
CA ILE A 43 17.52 2.89 -44.86
C ILE A 43 16.10 2.46 -44.53
N LYS A 44 15.17 2.49 -45.51
CA LYS A 44 13.79 2.02 -45.31
C LYS A 44 13.73 0.55 -44.97
N VAL A 45 14.46 -0.31 -45.67
CA VAL A 45 14.50 -1.76 -45.39
C VAL A 45 15.03 -2.03 -43.99
N ASN A 46 16.08 -1.34 -43.57
CA ASN A 46 16.63 -1.48 -42.23
C ASN A 46 15.67 -0.95 -41.16
N ALA A 47 15.00 0.17 -41.40
CA ALA A 47 13.95 0.69 -40.51
C ALA A 47 12.77 -0.29 -40.37
N LEU A 48 12.28 -0.85 -41.48
CA LEU A 48 11.21 -1.85 -41.48
C LEU A 48 11.64 -3.15 -40.78
N ARG A 49 12.90 -3.59 -40.94
CA ARG A 49 13.45 -4.75 -40.22
C ARG A 49 13.53 -4.48 -38.72
N ALA A 50 13.99 -3.30 -38.32
CA ALA A 50 14.02 -2.88 -36.93
C ALA A 50 12.61 -2.88 -36.34
N GLN A 51 11.64 -2.25 -37.02
CA GLN A 51 10.25 -2.22 -36.61
C GLN A 51 9.62 -3.63 -36.52
N ARG A 52 9.93 -4.51 -37.46
CA ARG A 52 9.47 -5.91 -37.39
C ARG A 52 10.02 -6.61 -36.14
N SER A 53 11.29 -6.37 -35.82
CA SER A 53 11.93 -6.97 -34.64
C SER A 53 11.33 -6.46 -33.33
N THR A 54 10.98 -5.16 -33.24
CA THR A 54 10.35 -4.59 -32.04
C THR A 54 8.93 -5.12 -31.87
N VAL A 55 8.13 -5.11 -32.94
CA VAL A 55 6.76 -5.65 -32.91
C VAL A 55 6.74 -7.14 -32.58
N GLN A 56 7.72 -7.92 -33.07
CA GLN A 56 7.85 -9.32 -32.69
C GLN A 56 8.17 -9.52 -31.21
N ARG A 57 9.00 -8.66 -30.60
CA ARG A 57 9.29 -8.71 -29.16
C ARG A 57 8.05 -8.36 -28.34
N GLU A 58 7.36 -7.28 -28.70
CA GLU A 58 6.10 -6.87 -28.04
C GLU A 58 5.04 -7.98 -28.11
N LEU A 59 4.92 -8.66 -29.26
CA LEU A 59 3.99 -9.78 -29.40
C LEU A 59 4.36 -10.96 -28.49
N LEU A 60 5.64 -11.28 -28.35
CA LEU A 60 6.10 -12.35 -27.47
C LEU A 60 5.85 -12.00 -26.00
N GLU A 61 6.14 -10.77 -25.59
CA GLU A 61 5.86 -10.28 -24.23
C GLU A 61 4.36 -10.29 -23.92
N ALA A 62 3.53 -9.79 -24.83
CA ALA A 62 2.08 -9.80 -24.68
C ALA A 62 1.50 -11.22 -24.60
N ARG A 63 2.04 -12.16 -25.40
CA ARG A 63 1.65 -13.58 -25.33
C ARG A 63 2.06 -14.24 -24.02
N ALA A 64 3.26 -13.96 -23.51
CA ALA A 64 3.71 -14.46 -22.22
C ALA A 64 2.82 -13.94 -21.10
N ALA A 65 2.55 -12.62 -21.07
CA ALA A 65 1.65 -12.01 -20.11
C ALA A 65 0.21 -12.57 -20.17
N ALA A 66 -0.30 -12.84 -21.39
CA ALA A 66 -1.61 -13.46 -21.57
C ALA A 66 -1.66 -14.91 -21.09
N ALA A 67 -0.58 -15.69 -21.27
CA ALA A 67 -0.47 -17.06 -20.77
C ALA A 67 -0.44 -17.10 -19.23
N ASP A 68 0.27 -16.16 -18.60
CA ASP A 68 0.37 -16.05 -17.15
C ASP A 68 -0.94 -15.57 -16.50
N LEU A 69 -1.80 -14.87 -17.25
CA LEU A 69 -3.07 -14.32 -16.75
C LEU A 69 -3.99 -15.41 -16.17
N ALA A 70 -4.06 -16.58 -16.81
CA ALA A 70 -4.85 -17.71 -16.32
C ALA A 70 -4.31 -18.24 -14.97
N ARG A 71 -2.99 -18.35 -14.84
CA ARG A 71 -2.32 -18.77 -13.60
C ARG A 71 -2.54 -17.77 -12.47
N VAL A 72 -2.33 -16.48 -12.74
CA VAL A 72 -2.51 -15.41 -11.75
C VAL A 72 -3.97 -15.34 -11.28
N ARG A 73 -4.96 -15.52 -12.18
CA ARG A 73 -6.38 -15.61 -11.78
C ARG A 73 -6.66 -16.77 -10.82
N LEU A 74 -6.06 -17.93 -11.07
CA LEU A 74 -6.19 -19.09 -10.17
C LEU A 74 -5.55 -18.80 -8.80
N GLU A 75 -4.37 -18.18 -8.78
CA GLU A 75 -3.69 -17.79 -7.53
C GLU A 75 -4.51 -16.75 -6.74
N ILE A 76 -5.11 -15.76 -7.42
CA ILE A 76 -6.02 -14.78 -6.80
C ILE A 76 -7.24 -15.50 -6.21
N ALA A 77 -7.88 -16.39 -6.96
CA ALA A 77 -9.05 -17.13 -6.46
C ALA A 77 -8.70 -17.98 -5.22
N ALA A 78 -7.53 -18.64 -5.23
CA ALA A 78 -7.05 -19.42 -4.10
C ALA A 78 -6.73 -18.54 -2.87
N LEU A 79 -6.12 -17.37 -3.07
CA LEU A 79 -5.87 -16.39 -2.02
C LEU A 79 -7.16 -15.79 -1.46
N GLN A 80 -8.16 -15.53 -2.31
CA GLN A 80 -9.46 -15.04 -1.90
C GLN A 80 -10.18 -16.06 -1.00
N ALA A 81 -10.18 -17.34 -1.39
CA ALA A 81 -10.74 -18.42 -0.59
C ALA A 81 -10.03 -18.54 0.77
N ARG A 82 -8.68 -18.44 0.80
CA ARG A 82 -7.92 -18.41 2.05
C ARG A 82 -8.29 -17.20 2.90
N LEU A 83 -8.41 -16.02 2.30
CA LEU A 83 -8.85 -14.82 3.00
C LEU A 83 -10.25 -14.99 3.59
N ASP A 84 -11.19 -15.60 2.88
CA ASP A 84 -12.54 -15.80 3.40
C ASP A 84 -12.55 -16.77 4.58
N THR A 85 -11.79 -17.88 4.53
CA THR A 85 -11.61 -18.76 5.69
C THR A 85 -10.91 -18.08 6.88
N MET A 86 -10.03 -17.11 6.61
CA MET A 86 -9.39 -16.32 7.66
C MET A 86 -10.34 -15.25 8.22
N LYS A 87 -11.18 -14.63 7.39
CA LYS A 87 -12.22 -13.69 7.85
C LYS A 87 -13.24 -14.38 8.76
N GLU A 88 -13.61 -15.62 8.48
CA GLU A 88 -14.43 -16.42 9.40
C GLU A 88 -13.76 -16.63 10.77
N ARG A 89 -12.43 -16.65 10.81
CA ARG A 89 -11.62 -16.79 12.03
C ARG A 89 -11.21 -15.47 12.67
N LEU A 90 -11.31 -14.36 11.96
CA LEU A 90 -11.18 -13.00 12.49
C LEU A 90 -12.59 -12.45 12.69
N PRO A 91 -13.26 -12.76 13.83
CA PRO A 91 -14.48 -12.03 14.20
C PRO A 91 -14.16 -10.54 14.13
N GLY A 92 -14.93 -9.85 13.30
CA GLY A 92 -14.61 -8.53 12.77
C GLY A 92 -14.25 -7.53 13.87
N GLU A 93 -13.33 -6.65 13.50
CA GLU A 93 -12.74 -5.53 14.25
C GLU A 93 -13.76 -4.42 14.63
N LYS A 94 -15.04 -4.76 14.78
CA LYS A 94 -16.13 -3.85 15.15
C LYS A 94 -16.84 -4.33 16.40
N ASP A 95 -16.07 -4.50 17.46
CA ASP A 95 -16.61 -4.78 18.77
C ASP A 95 -15.97 -3.82 19.79
N LEU A 96 -16.26 -2.53 19.63
CA LEU A 96 -16.12 -1.53 20.69
C LEU A 96 -17.25 -1.61 21.77
N PRO A 97 -18.47 -2.15 21.51
CA PRO A 97 -19.49 -2.32 22.55
C PRO A 97 -19.37 -3.49 23.56
N PRO A 98 -18.75 -4.66 23.26
CA PRO A 98 -18.85 -5.81 24.17
C PRO A 98 -17.93 -5.73 25.38
N LEU A 99 -16.78 -5.05 25.35
CA LEU A 99 -15.87 -5.03 26.52
C LEU A 99 -16.53 -4.41 27.75
N PHE A 100 -17.32 -3.35 27.56
CA PHE A 100 -18.08 -2.73 28.64
C PHE A 100 -19.02 -3.72 29.31
N ARG A 101 -19.75 -4.50 28.51
CA ARG A 101 -20.67 -5.53 29.02
C ARG A 101 -19.89 -6.67 29.66
N THR A 102 -18.84 -7.17 29.02
CA THR A 102 -18.06 -8.30 29.51
C THR A 102 -17.36 -8.02 30.85
N VAL A 103 -16.79 -6.83 31.06
CA VAL A 103 -16.16 -6.49 32.36
C VAL A 103 -17.21 -6.35 33.46
N THR A 104 -18.33 -5.67 33.17
CA THR A 104 -19.43 -5.50 34.12
C THR A 104 -20.09 -6.83 34.46
N ASP A 105 -20.35 -7.68 33.46
CA ASP A 105 -20.89 -9.04 33.63
C ASP A 105 -19.94 -9.91 34.44
N ALA A 106 -18.62 -9.86 34.16
CA ALA A 106 -17.63 -10.58 34.93
C ALA A 106 -17.62 -10.14 36.40
N ALA A 107 -17.73 -8.84 36.69
CA ALA A 107 -17.81 -8.32 38.05
C ALA A 107 -19.08 -8.80 38.77
N TYR A 108 -20.25 -8.72 38.13
CA TYR A 108 -21.50 -9.21 38.69
C TYR A 108 -21.48 -10.73 38.94
N GLN A 109 -20.98 -11.50 37.98
CA GLN A 109 -20.87 -12.95 38.12
C GLN A 109 -19.87 -13.34 39.22
N SER A 110 -18.90 -12.49 39.57
CA SER A 110 -17.93 -12.72 40.66
C SER A 110 -18.51 -12.30 42.01
N GLY A 111 -19.75 -11.79 42.04
CA GLY A 111 -20.41 -11.32 43.26
C GLY A 111 -19.91 -9.96 43.75
N LEU A 112 -19.20 -9.20 42.90
CA LEU A 112 -18.78 -7.83 43.21
C LEU A 112 -19.92 -6.85 42.91
N GLN A 113 -20.16 -5.90 43.82
CA GLN A 113 -21.04 -4.77 43.55
C GLN A 113 -20.23 -3.64 42.90
N VAL A 114 -20.43 -3.43 41.61
CA VAL A 114 -19.80 -2.32 40.89
C VAL A 114 -20.55 -1.02 41.20
N SER A 115 -19.87 -0.07 41.83
CA SER A 115 -20.43 1.25 42.15
C SER A 115 -20.11 2.31 41.09
N LEU A 116 -18.93 2.21 40.47
CA LEU A 116 -18.53 3.11 39.39
C LEU A 116 -17.78 2.34 38.31
N PHE A 117 -18.15 2.55 37.07
CA PHE A 117 -17.37 2.11 35.92
C PHE A 117 -17.33 3.25 34.91
N GLN A 118 -16.17 3.88 34.76
CA GLN A 118 -16.02 5.04 33.89
C GLN A 118 -14.79 4.89 32.99
N PRO A 119 -14.99 4.69 31.68
CA PRO A 119 -13.94 4.86 30.68
C PRO A 119 -13.50 6.32 30.63
N LYS A 120 -12.20 6.55 30.64
CA LYS A 120 -11.59 7.87 30.45
C LYS A 120 -11.21 8.08 28.98
N GLU A 121 -10.91 9.32 28.63
CA GLU A 121 -10.38 9.64 27.30
C GLU A 121 -9.10 8.84 27.02
N GLY A 122 -8.99 8.34 25.79
CA GLY A 122 -7.86 7.53 25.36
C GLY A 122 -6.58 8.35 25.27
N ARG A 123 -5.50 7.86 25.91
CA ARG A 123 -4.15 8.39 25.76
C ARG A 123 -3.57 7.89 24.44
N ILE A 124 -3.36 8.82 23.51
CA ILE A 124 -2.86 8.51 22.16
C ILE A 124 -1.34 8.36 22.21
N HIS A 125 -0.84 7.19 21.83
CA HIS A 125 0.57 6.91 21.56
C HIS A 125 0.80 6.76 20.05
N ASP A 126 2.06 6.56 19.65
CA ASP A 126 2.46 6.51 18.24
C ASP A 126 1.83 5.33 17.48
N TYR A 127 1.72 4.16 18.13
CA TYR A 127 1.23 2.92 17.51
C TYR A 127 -0.03 2.35 18.16
N TYR A 128 -0.45 2.90 19.29
CA TYR A 128 -1.62 2.43 20.04
C TYR A 128 -2.34 3.58 20.74
N VAL A 129 -3.61 3.34 21.09
CA VAL A 129 -4.39 4.18 21.98
C VAL A 129 -4.64 3.38 23.25
N GLU A 130 -4.27 3.96 24.38
CA GLU A 130 -4.52 3.38 25.69
C GLU A 130 -5.80 3.98 26.26
N ILE A 131 -6.78 3.15 26.60
CA ILE A 131 -8.06 3.58 27.18
C ILE A 131 -8.06 3.18 28.66
N PRO A 132 -7.86 4.13 29.60
CA PRO A 132 -7.95 3.86 31.02
C PRO A 132 -9.41 3.78 31.45
N ILE A 133 -9.71 2.86 32.36
CA ILE A 133 -11.03 2.56 32.88
C ILE A 133 -10.93 2.60 34.39
N THR A 134 -11.68 3.50 35.01
CA THR A 134 -11.80 3.55 36.48
C THR A 134 -12.97 2.68 36.90
N LEU A 135 -12.70 1.72 37.78
CA LEU A 135 -13.66 0.78 38.33
C LEU A 135 -13.63 0.89 39.86
N ALA A 136 -14.77 1.18 40.47
CA ALA A 136 -14.96 1.06 41.92
C ALA A 136 -15.92 -0.11 42.17
N ALA A 137 -15.47 -1.06 42.99
CA ALA A 137 -16.23 -2.25 43.33
C ALA A 137 -16.16 -2.53 44.84
N GLU A 138 -17.24 -3.10 45.37
CA GLU A 138 -17.35 -3.51 46.76
C GLU A 138 -17.59 -5.02 46.83
N GLY A 139 -16.86 -5.71 47.70
CA GLY A 139 -16.97 -7.16 47.86
C GLY A 139 -15.93 -7.76 48.79
N GLY A 140 -15.89 -9.09 48.86
CA GLY A 140 -14.89 -9.84 49.61
C GLY A 140 -13.57 -10.00 48.85
N TYR A 141 -12.50 -10.31 49.58
CA TYR A 141 -11.17 -10.56 48.99
C TYR A 141 -11.20 -11.69 47.94
N HIS A 142 -11.94 -12.76 48.20
CA HIS A 142 -12.04 -13.90 47.28
C HIS A 142 -12.78 -13.55 45.98
N GLN A 143 -13.84 -12.76 46.07
CA GLN A 143 -14.62 -12.28 44.92
C GLN A 143 -13.78 -11.37 44.01
N LEU A 144 -12.91 -10.54 44.61
CA LEU A 144 -11.93 -9.75 43.86
C LEU A 144 -10.92 -10.64 43.12
N GLY A 145 -10.45 -11.72 43.75
CA GLY A 145 -9.57 -12.70 43.11
C GLY A 145 -10.22 -13.38 41.90
N GLU A 146 -11.47 -13.85 42.06
CA GLU A 146 -12.23 -14.47 40.97
C GLU A 146 -12.49 -13.50 39.81
N PHE A 147 -12.72 -12.22 40.11
CA PHE A 147 -12.84 -11.19 39.09
C PHE A 147 -11.55 -11.04 38.27
N PHE A 148 -10.38 -10.98 38.92
CA PHE A 148 -9.11 -10.89 38.20
C PHE A 148 -8.81 -12.13 37.35
N GLU A 149 -9.14 -13.32 37.84
CA GLU A 149 -8.99 -14.56 37.07
C GLU A 149 -9.81 -14.52 35.77
N ARG A 150 -11.06 -14.04 35.85
CA ARG A 150 -11.92 -13.89 34.67
C ARG A 150 -11.43 -12.82 33.71
N VAL A 151 -10.99 -11.66 34.24
CA VAL A 151 -10.41 -10.59 33.42
C VAL A 151 -9.14 -11.06 32.70
N ALA A 152 -8.31 -11.87 33.37
CA ALA A 152 -7.12 -12.47 32.75
C ALA A 152 -7.47 -13.49 31.65
N GLY A 153 -8.63 -14.13 31.71
CA GLY A 153 -9.14 -15.04 30.68
C GLY A 153 -9.75 -14.34 29.46
N PHE A 154 -9.80 -13.00 29.43
CA PHE A 154 -10.39 -12.29 28.30
C PHE A 154 -9.54 -12.44 27.03
N PRO A 155 -10.17 -12.52 25.85
CA PRO A 155 -9.45 -12.61 24.57
C PRO A 155 -8.75 -11.30 24.17
N ARG A 156 -8.65 -10.33 25.08
CA ARG A 156 -8.07 -8.99 24.86
C ARG A 156 -7.09 -8.65 25.97
N VAL A 157 -6.13 -7.77 25.64
CA VAL A 157 -5.15 -7.27 26.61
C VAL A 157 -5.82 -6.24 27.52
N VAL A 158 -5.94 -6.60 28.81
CA VAL A 158 -6.38 -5.72 29.89
C VAL A 158 -5.30 -5.74 30.98
N THR A 159 -4.78 -4.57 31.34
CA THR A 159 -3.77 -4.42 32.38
C THR A 159 -4.34 -3.70 33.59
N VAL A 160 -3.95 -4.12 34.79
CA VAL A 160 -4.28 -3.39 36.04
C VAL A 160 -3.14 -2.41 36.30
N GLN A 161 -3.41 -1.10 36.22
CA GLN A 161 -2.40 -0.06 36.43
C GLN A 161 -2.27 0.30 37.90
N GLU A 162 -3.42 0.50 38.54
CA GLU A 162 -3.50 0.91 39.93
C GLU A 162 -4.61 0.12 40.62
N MET A 163 -4.34 -0.25 41.87
CA MET A 163 -5.31 -0.90 42.74
C MET A 163 -5.16 -0.31 44.14
N LYS A 164 -6.27 0.18 44.70
CA LYS A 164 -6.39 0.61 46.08
C LYS A 164 -7.49 -0.21 46.74
N MET A 165 -7.19 -0.80 47.88
CA MET A 165 -8.15 -1.56 48.67
C MET A 165 -8.27 -0.96 50.06
N ALA A 166 -9.51 -0.73 50.50
CA ALA A 166 -9.82 -0.23 51.82
C ALA A 166 -10.90 -1.10 52.48
N GLY A 167 -10.74 -1.39 53.77
CA GLY A 167 -11.79 -2.05 54.55
C GLY A 167 -12.89 -1.07 54.92
N ILE A 168 -14.14 -1.43 54.61
CA ILE A 168 -15.31 -0.60 54.92
C ILE A 168 -15.71 -0.74 56.41
N SER A 169 -15.33 -1.85 57.06
CA SER A 169 -15.65 -2.14 58.47
C SER A 169 -14.52 -2.91 59.18
N LYS A 170 -14.43 -2.80 60.51
CA LYS A 170 -13.56 -3.64 61.37
C LYS A 170 -13.99 -5.11 61.40
N SER A 171 -15.20 -5.41 60.92
CA SER A 171 -15.69 -6.78 60.69
C SER A 171 -15.39 -7.21 59.26
N ARG A 172 -15.09 -8.49 59.09
CA ARG A 172 -14.30 -9.11 58.02
C ARG A 172 -14.97 -9.19 56.63
N ASN A 173 -15.80 -8.23 56.23
CA ASN A 173 -16.36 -8.06 54.87
C ASN A 173 -17.38 -6.92 54.91
N PRO A 174 -17.28 -5.84 54.11
CA PRO A 174 -16.71 -5.80 52.76
C PRO A 174 -15.46 -4.92 52.59
N LEU A 175 -14.68 -5.21 51.54
CA LEU A 175 -13.61 -4.38 51.03
C LEU A 175 -14.14 -3.50 49.90
N LYS A 176 -13.72 -2.25 49.89
CA LYS A 176 -13.82 -1.36 48.73
C LYS A 176 -12.54 -1.47 47.92
N ALA A 177 -12.66 -1.76 46.63
CA ALA A 177 -11.56 -1.78 45.69
C ALA A 177 -11.76 -0.71 44.62
N ASP A 178 -10.83 0.24 44.57
CA ASP A 178 -10.73 1.22 43.50
C ASP A 178 -9.60 0.77 42.55
N LEU A 179 -9.96 0.53 41.30
CA LEU A 179 -9.12 -0.09 40.28
C LEU A 179 -9.02 0.83 39.06
N VAL A 180 -7.82 0.90 38.48
CA VAL A 180 -7.60 1.52 37.16
C VAL A 180 -7.13 0.43 36.22
N LEU A 181 -8.00 0.05 35.29
CA LEU A 181 -7.70 -0.90 34.23
C LEU A 181 -7.30 -0.12 32.97
N ALA A 182 -6.42 -0.67 32.14
CA ALA A 182 -6.12 -0.11 30.82
C ALA A 182 -6.29 -1.17 29.75
N THR A 183 -6.87 -0.75 28.63
CA THR A 183 -6.95 -1.58 27.42
C THR A 183 -6.29 -0.84 26.27
N TYR A 184 -5.76 -1.60 25.32
CA TYR A 184 -4.95 -1.08 24.22
C TYR A 184 -5.65 -1.33 22.89
N GLN A 185 -5.75 -0.30 22.07
CA GLN A 185 -6.28 -0.37 20.72
C GLN A 185 -5.17 -0.01 19.72
N TYR A 186 -5.09 -0.76 18.62
CA TYR A 186 -4.16 -0.45 17.54
C TYR A 186 -4.54 0.88 16.86
N ARG A 187 -3.54 1.70 16.56
CA ARG A 187 -3.70 2.95 15.81
C ARG A 187 -3.03 2.82 14.44
N PRO A 188 -3.78 2.88 13.33
CA PRO A 188 -3.20 2.78 12.00
C PRO A 188 -2.30 3.99 11.70
N VAL A 189 -1.14 3.68 11.10
CA VAL A 189 -0.11 4.66 10.69
C VAL A 189 -0.74 5.61 9.66
N GLY A 190 -0.79 6.91 9.99
CA GLY A 190 -1.45 7.96 9.18
C GLY A 190 -2.61 8.70 9.88
N SER A 191 -2.94 8.31 11.11
CA SER A 191 -3.95 9.01 11.93
C SER A 191 -3.45 10.39 12.43
N PRO A 192 -4.31 11.42 12.58
CA PRO A 192 -3.90 12.77 13.01
C PRO A 192 -3.11 12.73 14.32
N PRO A 193 -1.95 13.42 14.42
CA PRO A 193 -1.01 13.30 15.55
C PRO A 193 -1.70 13.55 16.90
N ALA A 194 -1.21 12.88 17.95
CA ALA A 194 -1.71 13.06 19.30
C ALA A 194 -1.74 14.57 19.66
N PRO A 195 -2.85 15.09 20.23
CA PRO A 195 -2.88 16.46 20.68
C PRO A 195 -1.77 16.65 21.73
N LYS A 196 -0.82 17.53 21.43
CA LYS A 196 0.28 17.85 22.34
C LYS A 196 -0.31 18.48 23.61
N PRO A 197 0.10 18.05 24.82
CA PRO A 197 -0.33 18.71 26.05
C PRO A 197 0.22 20.14 26.04
N GLY A 198 -0.65 21.15 25.89
CA GLY A 198 -0.27 22.57 26.01
C GLY A 198 -0.77 23.54 24.94
N GLN A 199 -1.66 23.16 24.02
CA GLN A 199 -2.34 24.14 23.16
C GLN A 199 -3.71 24.51 23.73
N PRO A 200 -3.94 25.76 24.16
CA PRO A 200 -5.28 26.26 24.44
C PRO A 200 -6.13 26.11 23.18
N GLY A 201 -7.32 25.53 23.33
CA GLY A 201 -8.24 25.28 22.24
C GLY A 201 -8.49 26.53 21.41
N ALA A 202 -8.38 26.41 20.09
CA ALA A 202 -8.80 27.45 19.18
C ALA A 202 -10.32 27.68 19.34
N PRO A 203 -10.80 28.92 19.52
CA PRO A 203 -12.22 29.20 19.52
C PRO A 203 -12.81 28.92 18.13
N LYS A 204 -14.02 28.35 18.14
CA LYS A 204 -14.89 28.20 16.97
C LYS A 204 -15.24 29.54 16.34
#